data_AF-A0A518GGD4-F1
#
_entry.id   AF-A0A518GGD4-F1
#
_cell.length_a   1.000
_cell.length_b   1.000
_cell.length_c   1.000
_cell.angle_alpha   90.00
_cell.angle_beta   90.00
_cell.angle_gamma   90.00
#
_symmetry.space_group_name_H-M   'P 1'
#
loop_
_entity.id
_entity.type
_entity.pdbx_description
1 polymer ?
#
loop_
_entity_poly.entity_id
_entity_poly.type
_entity_poly.pdbx_seq_one_letter_code
_entity_poly.pdbx_strand_id
1 'polypeptide(L)'
;MKRLVLIPLVCLLFGCSPSAPTTTDTTASNAASESGHSHEHGDLGPHGGHLLDLQPAGKHAEWTHDDEKHLIAVYLDDFDAEKVQEVKFVVDLEGVPQEEFPLTAGEQGWSITSETLMTHLNMGDVVKVQLLVIDDSGTQASVLEKHEDHHH
;
A
#
# COMPACT_ATOMS: atom_id res chain seq x y z
N MET A 1 -14.02 -0.68 46.37
CA MET A 1 -15.41 -0.20 46.25
C MET A 1 -15.74 -0.10 44.77
N LYS A 2 -16.65 -0.95 44.25
CA LYS A 2 -17.08 -0.95 42.84
C LYS A 2 -18.00 0.25 42.58
N ARG A 3 -17.85 0.94 41.45
CA ARG A 3 -18.90 1.78 40.87
C ARG A 3 -19.10 1.38 39.41
N LEU A 4 -20.33 0.98 39.15
CA LEU A 4 -20.94 0.50 37.92
C LEU A 4 -21.86 1.62 37.43
N VAL A 5 -21.70 2.12 36.19
CA VAL A 5 -22.66 3.01 35.51
C VAL A 5 -22.50 2.76 34.00
N LEU A 6 -23.33 1.92 33.37
CA LEU A 6 -24.65 2.15 32.74
C LEU A 6 -24.57 2.74 31.31
N ILE A 7 -24.72 1.85 30.32
CA ILE A 7 -24.84 2.11 28.87
C ILE A 7 -26.33 2.29 28.52
N PRO A 8 -26.72 3.29 27.70
CA PRO A 8 -28.00 3.26 27.02
C PRO A 8 -27.88 2.67 25.61
N LEU A 9 -28.58 1.56 25.41
CA LEU A 9 -28.93 0.92 24.16
C LEU A 9 -30.25 1.55 23.64
N VAL A 10 -30.27 2.07 22.40
CA VAL A 10 -31.51 2.50 21.72
C VAL A 10 -31.54 1.93 20.30
N CYS A 11 -32.66 1.26 19.98
CA CYS A 11 -32.91 0.45 18.80
C CYS A 11 -33.49 1.21 17.60
N LEU A 12 -33.11 0.74 16.40
CA LEU A 12 -33.90 0.44 15.18
C LEU A 12 -34.99 1.40 14.69
N LEU A 13 -34.90 1.80 13.41
CA LEU A 13 -36.04 1.76 12.47
C LEU A 13 -35.59 1.35 11.05
N PHE A 14 -36.36 0.43 10.46
CA PHE A 14 -36.31 -0.09 9.10
C PHE A 14 -36.89 0.91 8.07
N GLY A 15 -36.43 0.86 6.81
CA GLY A 15 -37.05 1.62 5.71
C GLY A 15 -36.73 1.08 4.30
N CYS A 16 -37.74 0.45 3.68
CA CYS A 16 -38.09 0.25 2.25
C CYS A 16 -37.02 0.03 1.14
N SER A 17 -36.90 -1.23 0.69
CA SER A 17 -37.36 -1.87 -0.58
C SER A 17 -37.48 -1.10 -1.93
N PRO A 18 -37.48 -1.85 -3.08
CA PRO A 18 -36.70 -1.58 -4.29
C PRO A 18 -37.50 -0.99 -5.47
N SER A 19 -36.77 -0.49 -6.47
CA SER A 19 -37.29 -0.19 -7.82
C SER A 19 -36.53 -0.97 -8.89
N ALA A 20 -37.29 -1.65 -9.75
CA ALA A 20 -36.93 -2.12 -11.09
C ALA A 20 -38.20 -1.98 -11.97
N PRO A 21 -38.20 -2.08 -13.32
CA PRO A 21 -37.11 -2.24 -14.30
C PRO A 21 -37.26 -1.31 -15.54
N THR A 22 -36.53 -1.64 -16.63
CA THR A 22 -36.66 -1.24 -18.07
C THR A 22 -35.64 -0.16 -18.49
N THR A 23 -34.76 -0.38 -19.47
CA THR A 23 -35.06 -0.75 -20.86
C THR A 23 -33.85 -1.42 -21.53
N THR A 24 -34.14 -2.44 -22.33
CA THR A 24 -33.26 -3.04 -23.34
C THR A 24 -32.91 -2.00 -24.39
N ASP A 25 -31.62 -1.85 -24.71
CA ASP A 25 -31.25 -1.60 -26.10
C ASP A 25 -30.03 -2.44 -26.47
N THR A 26 -30.23 -3.23 -27.51
CA THR A 26 -29.23 -4.09 -28.12
C THR A 26 -28.50 -3.26 -29.14
N THR A 27 -27.20 -3.05 -28.96
CA THR A 27 -26.32 -2.80 -30.11
C THR A 27 -25.01 -3.55 -29.85
N ALA A 28 -24.87 -4.64 -30.60
CA ALA A 28 -23.62 -5.35 -30.75
C ALA A 28 -22.61 -4.43 -31.44
N SER A 29 -21.45 -4.25 -30.84
CA SER A 29 -20.21 -3.98 -31.55
C SER A 29 -19.09 -4.72 -30.84
N ASN A 30 -18.51 -5.68 -31.56
CA ASN A 30 -17.22 -6.27 -31.25
C ASN A 30 -16.20 -5.15 -31.03
N ALA A 31 -15.69 -5.03 -29.81
CA ALA A 31 -14.39 -4.46 -29.56
C ALA A 31 -13.64 -5.49 -28.73
N ALA A 32 -12.49 -5.91 -29.25
CA ALA A 32 -11.54 -6.75 -28.55
C ALA A 32 -11.29 -6.13 -27.16
N SER A 33 -11.50 -6.92 -26.11
CA SER A 33 -10.97 -6.58 -24.79
C SER A 33 -9.45 -6.62 -24.92
N GLU A 34 -8.86 -5.48 -25.23
CA GLU A 34 -7.49 -5.21 -24.87
C GLU A 34 -7.40 -5.39 -23.36
N SER A 35 -6.57 -6.35 -22.95
CA SER A 35 -6.14 -6.54 -21.57
C SER A 35 -5.24 -5.34 -21.21
N GLY A 36 -5.86 -4.18 -21.04
CA GLY A 36 -5.21 -3.00 -20.50
C GLY A 36 -5.21 -3.12 -18.98
N HIS A 37 -4.10 -3.58 -18.43
CA HIS A 37 -3.81 -3.41 -17.01
C HIS A 37 -3.56 -1.93 -16.74
N SER A 38 -4.64 -1.14 -16.64
CA SER A 38 -4.59 0.21 -16.10
C SER A 38 -4.39 0.09 -14.59
N HIS A 39 -3.14 0.16 -14.13
CA HIS A 39 -2.84 0.39 -12.72
C HIS A 39 -2.93 1.90 -12.47
N GLU A 40 -4.13 2.35 -12.15
CA GLU A 40 -4.42 3.72 -11.72
C GLU A 40 -3.96 3.85 -10.25
N HIS A 41 -2.73 4.33 -10.01
CA HIS A 41 -2.21 4.59 -8.65
C HIS A 41 -2.73 5.94 -8.11
N GLY A 42 -4.04 6.11 -8.10
CA GLY A 42 -4.71 7.39 -7.81
C GLY A 42 -5.03 7.65 -6.34
N ASP A 43 -5.05 6.62 -5.50
CA ASP A 43 -5.54 6.76 -4.13
C ASP A 43 -4.40 6.72 -3.11
N LEU A 44 -4.28 7.81 -2.33
CA LEU A 44 -3.46 7.81 -1.13
C LEU A 44 -4.07 6.85 -0.10
N GLY A 45 -3.21 6.13 0.61
CA GLY A 45 -3.62 5.29 1.72
C GLY A 45 -4.05 6.11 2.96
N PRO A 46 -4.51 5.43 4.02
CA PRO A 46 -4.98 6.08 5.25
C PRO A 46 -3.93 6.93 5.99
N HIS A 47 -2.64 6.76 5.69
CA HIS A 47 -1.55 7.56 6.23
C HIS A 47 -1.07 8.66 5.27
N GLY A 48 -1.76 8.85 4.14
CA GLY A 48 -1.42 9.84 3.12
C GLY A 48 -0.24 9.43 2.24
N GLY A 49 0.09 8.15 2.22
CA GLY A 49 1.17 7.56 1.44
C GLY A 49 0.68 6.84 0.18
N HIS A 50 1.60 6.21 -0.51
CA HIS A 50 1.34 5.47 -1.74
C HIS A 50 1.07 4.01 -1.46
N LEU A 51 0.01 3.47 -2.07
CA LEU A 51 -0.34 2.06 -1.98
C LEU A 51 0.52 1.21 -2.94
N LEU A 52 0.93 0.05 -2.45
CA LEU A 52 1.76 -0.94 -3.13
C LEU A 52 1.05 -2.29 -3.15
N ASP A 53 0.98 -2.91 -4.32
CA ASP A 53 0.46 -4.27 -4.51
C ASP A 53 1.59 -5.29 -4.37
N LEU A 54 1.63 -5.99 -3.24
CA LEU A 54 2.65 -6.98 -2.94
C LEU A 54 2.33 -8.34 -3.57
N GLN A 55 3.23 -8.81 -4.42
CA GLN A 55 3.15 -10.11 -5.09
C GLN A 55 4.00 -11.16 -4.36
N PRO A 56 3.63 -12.45 -4.40
CA PRO A 56 2.54 -13.05 -5.17
C PRO A 56 1.17 -13.11 -4.45
N ALA A 57 1.07 -12.74 -3.18
CA ALA A 57 -0.17 -12.92 -2.41
C ALA A 57 -1.24 -11.87 -2.72
N GLY A 58 -0.91 -10.77 -3.41
CA GLY A 58 -1.83 -9.67 -3.66
C GLY A 58 -2.25 -8.93 -2.38
N LYS A 59 -1.33 -8.84 -1.41
CA LYS A 59 -1.52 -8.06 -0.18
C LYS A 59 -1.15 -6.59 -0.46
N HIS A 60 -1.62 -5.68 0.37
CA HIS A 60 -1.31 -4.26 0.20
C HIS A 60 -0.31 -3.77 1.24
N ALA A 61 0.51 -2.79 0.86
CA ALA A 61 1.24 -1.96 1.81
C ALA A 61 1.07 -0.49 1.42
N GLU A 62 1.16 0.39 2.40
CA GLU A 62 1.26 1.83 2.17
C GLU A 62 2.66 2.27 2.57
N TRP A 63 3.32 3.08 1.74
CA TRP A 63 4.56 3.73 2.13
C TRP A 63 4.42 5.25 2.14
N THR A 64 4.99 5.89 3.16
CA THR A 64 5.06 7.35 3.30
C THR A 64 6.52 7.78 3.45
N HIS A 65 6.78 9.05 3.16
CA HIS A 65 8.08 9.65 3.44
C HIS A 65 7.93 11.07 4.00
N ASP A 66 8.94 11.48 4.78
CA ASP A 66 9.17 12.84 5.23
C ASP A 66 10.60 13.21 4.84
N ASP A 67 10.72 14.05 3.81
CA ASP A 67 12.00 14.44 3.22
C ASP A 67 12.89 15.23 4.18
N GLU A 68 12.28 16.08 5.03
CA GLU A 68 13.02 16.90 6.00
C GLU A 68 13.65 16.03 7.09
N LYS A 69 12.98 14.95 7.48
CA LYS A 69 13.45 14.01 8.50
C LYS A 69 14.18 12.81 7.94
N HIS A 70 14.24 12.66 6.61
CA HIS A 70 14.71 11.47 5.90
C HIS A 70 14.04 10.19 6.42
N LEU A 71 12.78 10.29 6.83
CA LEU A 71 12.02 9.20 7.42
C LEU A 71 11.17 8.55 6.35
N ILE A 72 11.21 7.22 6.28
CA ILE A 72 10.35 6.40 5.45
C ILE A 72 9.58 5.48 6.39
N ALA A 73 8.27 5.38 6.20
CA ALA A 73 7.42 4.47 6.95
C ALA A 73 6.62 3.57 6.01
N VAL A 74 6.39 2.33 6.44
CA VAL A 74 5.64 1.30 5.73
C VAL A 74 4.58 0.74 6.66
N TYR A 75 3.34 0.72 6.18
CA TYR A 75 2.17 0.18 6.85
C TYR A 75 1.71 -1.03 6.06
N LEU A 76 1.60 -2.18 6.72
CA LEU A 76 1.25 -3.44 6.09
C LEU A 76 -0.25 -3.69 6.27
N ASP A 77 -0.97 -3.91 5.18
CA ASP A 77 -2.38 -4.28 5.19
C ASP A 77 -2.55 -5.77 4.87
N ASP A 78 -3.52 -6.42 5.51
CA ASP A 78 -3.75 -7.87 5.37
C ASP A 78 -2.56 -8.77 5.78
N PHE A 79 -1.68 -8.27 6.66
CA PHE A 79 -0.62 -9.05 7.31
C PHE A 79 -0.95 -9.37 8.77
N ASP A 80 -0.58 -10.59 9.18
CA ASP A 80 -0.51 -10.95 10.59
C ASP A 80 0.83 -10.43 11.14
N ALA A 81 0.78 -9.34 11.90
CA ALA A 81 1.97 -8.64 12.39
C ALA A 81 2.91 -9.54 13.22
N GLU A 82 2.37 -10.58 13.89
CA GLU A 82 3.18 -11.52 14.67
C GLU A 82 4.00 -12.47 13.80
N LYS A 83 3.66 -12.60 12.50
CA LYS A 83 4.33 -13.48 11.54
C LYS A 83 5.29 -12.75 10.61
N VAL A 84 5.23 -11.42 10.55
CA VAL A 84 6.17 -10.63 9.77
C VAL A 84 7.53 -10.66 10.46
N GLN A 85 8.53 -11.18 9.75
CA GLN A 85 9.89 -11.38 10.24
C GLN A 85 10.79 -10.20 9.85
N GLU A 86 10.61 -9.68 8.64
CA GLU A 86 11.45 -8.62 8.09
C GLU A 86 10.65 -7.77 7.09
N VAL A 87 10.88 -6.46 7.14
CA VAL A 87 10.46 -5.51 6.10
C VAL A 87 11.69 -4.74 5.69
N LYS A 88 11.98 -4.66 4.39
CA LYS A 88 13.15 -3.94 3.88
C LYS A 88 12.93 -3.36 2.50
N PHE A 89 13.65 -2.28 2.20
CA PHE A 89 13.85 -1.87 0.82
C PHE A 89 15.08 -2.56 0.24
N VAL A 90 14.98 -2.88 -1.03
CA VAL A 90 16.04 -3.42 -1.86
C VAL A 90 16.25 -2.45 -3.01
N VAL A 91 17.48 -1.97 -3.15
CA VAL A 91 17.89 -1.06 -4.21
C VAL A 91 18.79 -1.80 -5.18
N ASP A 92 18.38 -1.85 -6.44
CA ASP A 92 19.10 -2.47 -7.54
C ASP A 92 19.48 -1.39 -8.57
N LEU A 93 20.78 -1.23 -8.78
CA LEU A 93 21.39 -0.26 -9.67
C LEU A 93 22.39 -0.99 -10.56
N GLU A 94 22.28 -0.80 -11.88
CA GLU A 94 23.10 -1.54 -12.85
C GLU A 94 24.60 -1.37 -12.58
N GLY A 95 25.31 -2.50 -12.47
CA GLY A 95 26.75 -2.51 -12.22
C GLY A 95 27.15 -2.24 -10.77
N VAL A 96 26.18 -2.10 -9.86
CA VAL A 96 26.40 -1.92 -8.41
C VAL A 96 25.80 -3.12 -7.67
N PRO A 97 26.47 -3.65 -6.62
CA PRO A 97 25.86 -4.66 -5.77
C PRO A 97 24.56 -4.14 -5.15
N GLN A 98 23.54 -5.00 -5.09
CA GLN A 98 22.27 -4.68 -4.45
C GLN A 98 22.46 -4.22 -3.01
N GLU A 99 21.79 -3.14 -2.64
CA GLU A 99 21.80 -2.58 -1.28
C GLU A 99 20.47 -2.88 -0.58
N GLU A 100 20.54 -3.26 0.69
CA GLU A 100 19.37 -3.59 1.51
C GLU A 100 19.22 -2.61 2.67
N PHE A 101 17.99 -2.14 2.88
CA PHE A 101 17.63 -1.19 3.92
C PHE A 101 16.53 -1.81 4.80
N PRO A 102 16.89 -2.56 5.86
CA PRO A 102 15.91 -3.13 6.77
C PRO A 102 15.23 -2.04 7.60
N LEU A 103 13.90 -2.13 7.70
CA LEU A 103 13.10 -1.25 8.54
C LEU A 103 13.00 -1.81 9.96
N THR A 104 12.80 -0.90 10.91
CA THR A 104 12.55 -1.24 12.31
C THR A 104 11.04 -1.27 12.56
N ALA A 105 10.55 -2.34 13.17
CA ALA A 105 9.17 -2.42 13.62
C ALA A 105 8.91 -1.42 14.77
N GLY A 106 7.81 -0.67 14.67
CA GLY A 106 7.28 0.24 15.68
C GLY A 106 5.81 -0.05 15.99
N GLU A 107 5.21 0.77 16.85
CA GLU A 107 3.82 0.55 17.30
C GLU A 107 2.78 0.67 16.17
N GLN A 108 3.06 1.50 15.17
CA GLN A 108 2.11 1.82 14.10
C GLN A 108 2.53 1.30 12.73
N GLY A 109 3.68 0.65 12.60
CA GLY A 109 4.22 0.23 11.31
C GLY A 109 5.73 0.03 11.36
N TRP A 110 6.35 -0.04 10.20
CA TRP A 110 7.79 -0.21 10.03
C TRP A 110 8.41 1.09 9.58
N SER A 111 9.60 1.44 10.05
CA SER A 111 10.24 2.68 9.61
C SER A 111 11.76 2.62 9.59
N ILE A 112 12.34 3.53 8.80
CA ILE A 112 13.77 3.78 8.74
C ILE A 112 14.02 5.28 8.55
N THR A 113 15.05 5.81 9.20
CA THR A 113 15.62 7.11 8.85
C THR A 113 16.90 6.88 8.04
N SER A 114 16.89 7.25 6.76
CA SER A 114 18.02 7.00 5.85
C SER A 114 18.07 8.01 4.71
N GLU A 115 19.07 8.90 4.74
CA GLU A 115 19.35 9.85 3.65
C GLU A 115 19.74 9.13 2.35
N THR A 116 20.47 8.01 2.45
CA THR A 116 20.90 7.21 1.30
C THR A 116 19.71 6.59 0.58
N LEU A 117 18.77 6.00 1.32
CA LEU A 117 17.57 5.42 0.72
C LEU A 117 16.69 6.50 0.08
N MET A 118 16.54 7.66 0.74
CA MET A 118 15.81 8.79 0.17
C MET A 118 16.44 9.28 -1.13
N THR A 119 17.77 9.31 -1.19
CA THR A 119 18.51 9.67 -2.41
C THR A 119 18.18 8.68 -3.54
N HIS A 120 18.19 7.37 -3.26
CA HIS A 120 17.82 6.35 -4.25
C HIS A 120 16.37 6.53 -4.71
N LEU A 121 15.41 6.76 -3.82
CA LEU A 121 14.01 7.02 -4.19
C LEU A 121 13.87 8.24 -5.13
N ASN A 122 14.65 9.30 -4.88
CA ASN A 122 14.65 10.52 -5.68
C ASN A 122 15.39 10.39 -7.03
N MET A 123 16.17 9.34 -7.23
CA MET A 123 16.86 9.09 -8.50
C MET A 123 15.88 8.63 -9.60
N GLY A 124 14.68 8.16 -9.24
CA GLY A 124 13.65 7.74 -10.20
C GLY A 124 14.11 6.56 -11.05
N ASP A 125 13.81 6.60 -12.35
CA ASP A 125 13.92 5.45 -13.27
C ASP A 125 15.32 4.88 -13.47
N VAL A 126 16.37 5.55 -12.98
CA VAL A 126 17.75 5.03 -13.06
C VAL A 126 18.04 3.95 -12.01
N VAL A 127 17.17 3.80 -11.01
CA VAL A 127 17.33 2.82 -9.95
C VAL A 127 16.01 2.09 -9.72
N LYS A 128 16.10 0.77 -9.52
CA LYS A 128 14.92 -0.03 -9.16
C LYS A 128 14.88 -0.19 -7.65
N VAL A 129 13.86 0.38 -7.01
CA VAL A 129 13.61 0.20 -5.58
C VAL A 129 12.45 -0.78 -5.40
N GLN A 130 12.62 -1.76 -4.53
CA GLN A 130 11.59 -2.75 -4.20
C GLN A 130 11.36 -2.77 -2.69
N LEU A 131 10.10 -2.83 -2.27
CA LEU A 131 9.73 -3.20 -0.91
C LEU A 131 9.61 -4.72 -0.83
N LEU A 132 10.30 -5.34 0.13
CA LEU A 132 10.18 -6.75 0.48
C LEU A 132 9.58 -6.88 1.88
N VAL A 133 8.58 -7.75 2.00
CA VAL A 133 7.97 -8.16 3.27
C VAL A 133 8.12 -9.67 3.38
N ILE A 134 8.76 -10.14 4.44
CA ILE A 134 9.05 -11.56 4.67
C ILE A 134 8.24 -12.02 5.88
N ASP A 135 7.37 -13.00 5.68
CA ASP A 135 6.61 -13.67 6.74
C ASP A 135 6.85 -15.19 6.72
N ASP A 136 6.09 -15.95 7.51
CA ASP A 136 6.18 -17.42 7.54
C ASP A 136 5.74 -18.11 6.23
N SER A 137 5.02 -17.41 5.36
CA SER A 137 4.55 -17.89 4.06
C SER A 137 5.53 -17.63 2.92
N GLY A 138 6.47 -16.69 3.10
CA GLY A 138 7.54 -16.37 2.17
C GLY A 138 7.73 -14.87 1.95
N THR A 139 8.40 -14.53 0.85
CA THR A 139 8.65 -13.13 0.46
C THR A 139 7.50 -12.61 -0.40
N GLN A 140 6.95 -11.47 0.03
CA GLN A 140 6.07 -10.62 -0.76
C GLN A 140 6.86 -9.39 -1.22
N ALA A 141 6.66 -8.93 -2.46
CA ALA A 141 7.41 -7.80 -3.01
C ALA A 141 6.57 -6.89 -3.89
N SER A 142 6.89 -5.59 -3.88
CA SER A 142 6.43 -4.61 -4.86
C SER A 142 7.60 -3.75 -5.32
N VAL A 143 7.59 -3.35 -6.59
CA VAL A 143 8.45 -2.27 -7.09
C VAL A 143 7.83 -0.95 -6.66
N LEU A 144 8.66 0.01 -6.24
CA LEU A 144 8.24 1.39 -6.04
C LEU A 144 8.37 2.08 -7.40
N GLU A 145 7.25 2.35 -8.05
CA GLU A 145 7.24 3.17 -9.25
C GLU A 145 7.37 4.64 -8.87
N LYS A 146 7.99 5.43 -9.74
CA LYS A 146 8.08 6.87 -9.55
C LYS A 146 6.66 7.44 -9.64
N HIS A 147 6.15 7.97 -8.53
CA HIS A 147 4.97 8.82 -8.57
C HIS A 147 5.41 10.21 -9.04
N GLU A 148 4.84 10.71 -10.13
CA GLU A 148 4.98 12.13 -10.44
C GLU A 148 4.18 12.89 -9.39
N ASP A 149 4.87 13.61 -8.51
CA ASP A 149 4.23 14.57 -7.62
C ASP A 149 3.54 15.62 -8.48
N HIS A 150 2.27 15.40 -8.78
CA HIS A 150 1.38 16.42 -9.30
C HIS A 150 1.15 17.44 -8.17
N HIS A 151 2.12 18.32 -7.98
CA HIS A 151 1.96 19.56 -7.25
C HIS A 151 0.76 20.32 -7.88
N HIS A 152 -0.34 20.39 -7.13
CA HIS A 152 -1.45 21.30 -7.38
C HIS A 152 -1.33 22.54 -6.50
#